data_AF-A0A399D3H9-F1
#
_entry.id   AF-A0A399D3H9-F1
#
_cell.length_a   1.000
_cell.length_b   1.000
_cell.length_c   1.000
_cell.angle_alpha   90.00
_cell.angle_beta   90.00
_cell.angle_gamma   90.00
#
_symmetry.space_group_name_H-M   'P 1'
#
loop_
_entity.id
_entity.type
_entity.pdbx_description
1 polymer ?
#
loop_
_entity_poly.entity_id
_entity_poly.type
_entity_poly.pdbx_seq_one_letter_code
_entity_poly.pdbx_strand_id
1 'polypeptide(L)'
;MEKIIIDLEVYAKEGKSVPKAQKYKFKVDREHYTVEQERMTGREILILAGKNPVEKYQLNQRSNGGKVVKIDYDQVVDFTEPGIEKFMTIPLDQTEGGK
;
A
#
# COMPACT_ATOMS: atom_id res chain seq x y z
N MET A 1 22.15 -11.92 -12.12
CA MET A 1 21.44 -10.67 -12.47
C MET A 1 20.95 -10.05 -11.18
N GLU A 2 21.41 -8.86 -10.84
CA GLU A 2 20.87 -8.11 -9.69
C GLU A 2 19.44 -7.66 -10.05
N LYS A 3 18.46 -8.07 -9.26
CA LYS A 3 17.08 -7.59 -9.42
C LYS A 3 17.01 -6.18 -8.84
N ILE A 4 16.63 -5.20 -9.65
CA ILE A 4 16.38 -3.82 -9.20
C ILE A 4 15.12 -3.82 -8.35
N ILE A 5 15.24 -3.43 -7.08
CA ILE A 5 14.13 -3.24 -6.14
C ILE A 5 13.96 -1.74 -5.92
N ILE A 6 12.76 -1.23 -6.17
CA ILE A 6 12.42 0.16 -5.94
C ILE A 6 11.64 0.28 -4.64
N ASP A 7 12.14 1.09 -3.71
CA ASP A 7 11.46 1.39 -2.45
C ASP A 7 10.55 2.61 -2.62
N LEU A 8 9.24 2.40 -2.61
CA LEU A 8 8.25 3.47 -2.83
C LEU A 8 8.36 4.59 -1.78
N GLU A 9 8.76 4.29 -0.54
CA GLU A 9 8.88 5.29 0.52
C GLU A 9 9.98 6.32 0.20
N VAL A 10 11.09 5.86 -0.39
CA VAL A 10 12.21 6.73 -0.80
C VAL A 10 11.77 7.69 -1.90
N TYR A 11 11.09 7.16 -2.92
CA TYR A 11 10.61 7.98 -4.04
C TYR A 11 9.48 8.93 -3.62
N ALA A 12 8.62 8.52 -2.69
CA ALA A 12 7.59 9.37 -2.12
C ALA A 12 8.21 10.60 -1.43
N LYS A 13 9.28 10.44 -0.65
CA LYS A 13 10.01 11.55 0.00
C LYS A 13 10.60 12.53 -1.00
N GLU A 14 11.11 12.03 -2.13
CA GLU A 14 11.65 12.88 -3.19
C GLU A 14 10.56 13.52 -4.08
N GLY A 15 9.32 13.06 -3.99
CA GLY A 15 8.20 13.55 -4.81
C GLY A 15 8.36 13.24 -6.31
N LYS A 16 9.21 12.27 -6.67
CA LYS A 16 9.49 11.88 -8.05
C LYS A 16 8.63 10.70 -8.48
N SER A 17 8.38 10.60 -9.78
CA SER A 17 7.78 9.41 -10.38
C SER A 17 8.68 8.19 -10.16
N VAL A 18 8.05 7.04 -9.98
CA VAL A 18 8.74 5.79 -9.69
C VAL A 18 9.00 5.09 -11.03
N PRO A 19 10.25 4.73 -11.36
CA PRO A 19 10.58 4.09 -12.64
C PRO A 19 10.00 2.67 -12.72
N LYS A 20 9.86 2.16 -13.94
CA LYS A 20 9.53 0.75 -14.18
C LYS A 20 10.67 -0.13 -13.69
N ALA A 21 10.38 -1.08 -12.82
CA ALA A 21 11.37 -1.96 -12.23
C ALA A 21 10.87 -3.40 -12.14
N GLN A 22 11.79 -4.33 -11.89
CA GLN A 22 11.44 -5.74 -11.68
C GLN A 22 10.64 -5.95 -10.39
N LYS A 23 10.90 -5.13 -9.36
CA LYS A 23 10.31 -5.28 -8.03
C LYS A 23 10.00 -3.94 -7.38
N TYR A 24 8.83 -3.85 -6.76
CA TYR A 24 8.37 -2.73 -5.95
C TYR A 24 8.29 -3.14 -4.50
N LYS A 25 8.92 -2.36 -3.63
CA LYS A 25 8.91 -2.53 -2.19
C LYS A 25 8.08 -1.43 -1.54
N PHE A 26 7.11 -1.82 -0.74
CA PHE A 26 6.23 -0.90 -0.02
C PHE A 26 5.89 -1.46 1.37
N LYS A 27 5.30 -0.59 2.19
CA LYS A 27 4.94 -0.94 3.56
C LYS A 27 3.43 -1.07 3.73
N VAL A 28 2.98 -2.11 4.42
CA VAL A 28 1.60 -2.21 4.95
C VAL A 28 1.71 -2.32 6.46
N ASP A 29 1.06 -1.41 7.19
CA ASP A 29 1.16 -1.28 8.65
C ASP A 29 2.63 -1.10 9.11
N ARG A 30 3.26 -2.18 9.58
CA ARG A 30 4.65 -2.23 10.06
C ARG A 30 5.55 -3.12 9.20
N GLU A 31 4.98 -3.86 8.26
CA GLU A 31 5.68 -4.88 7.47
C GLU A 31 6.00 -4.37 6.06
N HIS A 32 7.12 -4.83 5.51
CA HIS A 32 7.52 -4.53 4.14
C HIS A 32 7.20 -5.70 3.24
N TYR A 33 6.62 -5.40 2.08
CA TYR A 33 6.31 -6.36 1.04
C TYR A 33 7.06 -5.99 -0.22
N THR A 34 7.36 -6.99 -1.05
CA THR A 34 8.01 -6.80 -2.34
C THR A 34 7.29 -7.60 -3.40
N VAL A 35 6.82 -6.93 -4.44
CA VAL A 35 6.02 -7.53 -5.53
C VAL A 35 6.65 -7.22 -6.87
N GLU A 36 6.38 -8.07 -7.87
CA GLU A 36 6.84 -7.84 -9.25
C GLU A 36 5.79 -7.11 -10.11
N GLN A 37 4.58 -6.90 -9.57
CA GLN A 37 3.48 -6.24 -10.25
C GLN A 37 3.58 -4.73 -10.06
N GLU A 38 3.42 -3.95 -11.14
CA GLU A 38 3.34 -2.47 -11.09
C GLU A 38 2.03 -1.99 -10.48
N ARG A 39 0.99 -2.83 -10.51
CA ARG A 39 -0.37 -2.48 -10.10
C ARG A 39 -0.99 -3.60 -9.28
N MET A 40 -1.71 -3.23 -8.23
CA MET A 40 -2.50 -4.16 -7.43
C MET A 40 -3.81 -3.48 -7.00
N THR A 41 -4.86 -4.26 -6.86
CA THR A 41 -6.12 -3.83 -6.27
C THR A 41 -6.01 -3.73 -4.75
N GLY A 42 -6.89 -2.95 -4.12
CA GLY A 42 -6.98 -2.90 -2.66
C GLY A 42 -7.18 -4.28 -2.02
N ARG A 43 -7.98 -5.14 -2.66
CA ARG A 43 -8.19 -6.54 -2.26
C ARG A 43 -6.88 -7.34 -2.25
N GLU A 44 -6.10 -7.26 -3.32
CA GLU A 44 -4.83 -7.98 -3.43
C GLU A 44 -3.81 -7.50 -2.38
N ILE A 45 -3.76 -6.19 -2.11
CA ILE A 45 -2.88 -5.62 -1.06
C ILE A 45 -3.29 -6.14 0.32
N LEU A 46 -4.59 -6.19 0.63
CA LEU A 46 -5.10 -6.75 1.89
C LEU A 46 -4.76 -8.24 2.03
N ILE A 47 -4.97 -9.03 0.97
CA ILE A 47 -4.63 -10.46 0.96
C ILE A 47 -3.12 -10.66 1.16
N LEU A 48 -2.28 -9.87 0.47
CA LEU A 48 -0.83 -9.92 0.61
C LEU A 48 -0.38 -9.64 2.05
N ALA A 49 -1.07 -8.72 2.73
CA ALA A 49 -0.83 -8.39 4.13
C ALA A 49 -1.52 -9.35 5.13
N GLY A 50 -2.00 -10.50 4.68
CA GLY A 50 -2.63 -11.53 5.52
C GLY A 50 -4.01 -11.14 6.07
N LYS A 51 -4.67 -10.13 5.50
CA LYS A 51 -5.99 -9.63 5.95
C LYS A 51 -7.10 -10.37 5.22
N ASN A 52 -7.51 -11.52 5.76
CA ASN A 52 -8.56 -12.36 5.20
C ASN A 52 -9.55 -12.79 6.30
N PRO A 53 -10.88 -12.67 6.12
CA PRO A 53 -11.59 -12.07 4.98
C PRO A 53 -11.32 -10.58 4.83
N VAL A 54 -11.12 -10.12 3.59
CA VAL A 54 -10.75 -8.72 3.30
C VAL A 54 -11.85 -7.76 3.73
N GLU A 55 -13.10 -8.22 3.74
CA GLU A 55 -14.30 -7.45 4.10
C GLU A 55 -14.30 -6.99 5.56
N LYS A 56 -13.42 -7.54 6.41
CA LYS A 56 -13.21 -7.11 7.80
C LYS A 56 -12.20 -5.97 7.94
N TYR A 57 -11.61 -5.48 6.84
CA TYR A 57 -10.53 -4.51 6.89
C TYR A 57 -10.71 -3.41 5.85
N GLN A 58 -10.54 -2.16 6.28
CA GLN A 58 -10.36 -1.03 5.38
C GLN A 58 -8.89 -0.85 5.05
N LEU A 59 -8.59 -0.59 3.77
CA LEU A 59 -7.26 -0.18 3.32
C LEU A 59 -7.20 1.34 3.15
N ASN A 60 -6.15 1.95 3.68
CA ASN A 60 -5.84 3.36 3.49
C ASN A 60 -4.44 3.51 2.91
N GLN A 61 -4.28 4.39 1.92
CA GLN A 61 -2.99 4.85 1.44
C GLN A 61 -2.65 6.16 2.13
N ARG A 62 -1.45 6.22 2.72
CA ARG A 62 -0.84 7.48 3.15
C ARG A 62 0.12 7.94 2.08
N SER A 63 -0.07 9.18 1.63
CA SER A 63 0.80 9.82 0.67
C SER A 63 1.71 10.88 1.29
N ASN A 64 2.75 11.27 0.55
CA ASN A 64 3.64 12.37 0.94
C ASN A 64 2.83 13.64 1.27
N GLY A 65 3.21 14.33 2.35
CA GLY A 65 2.44 15.44 2.92
C GLY A 65 1.37 15.03 3.93
N GLY A 66 1.29 13.73 4.28
CA GLY A 66 0.40 13.23 5.33
C GLY A 66 -1.05 13.02 4.92
N LYS A 67 -1.39 13.22 3.64
CA LYS A 67 -2.73 12.94 3.12
C LYS A 67 -3.01 11.44 3.24
N VAL A 68 -4.15 11.09 3.81
CA VAL A 68 -4.63 9.71 3.90
C VAL A 68 -5.88 9.57 3.06
N VAL A 69 -5.91 8.58 2.17
CA VAL A 69 -7.07 8.27 1.33
C VAL A 69 -7.46 6.81 1.49
N LYS A 70 -8.77 6.55 1.53
CA LYS A 70 -9.30 5.19 1.48
C LYS A 70 -9.07 4.61 0.09
N ILE A 71 -8.69 3.34 0.05
CA ILE A 71 -8.58 2.55 -1.19
C ILE A 71 -9.68 1.48 -1.13
N ASP A 72 -10.58 1.48 -2.10
CA ASP A 72 -11.63 0.45 -2.20
C ASP A 72 -11.06 -0.89 -2.69
N TYR A 73 -11.79 -1.98 -2.48
CA TYR A 73 -11.31 -3.34 -2.77
C TYR A 73 -10.94 -3.55 -4.24
N ASP A 74 -11.74 -2.99 -5.15
CA ASP A 74 -11.53 -3.11 -6.60
C ASP A 74 -10.77 -1.91 -7.19
N GLN A 75 -10.41 -0.93 -6.35
CA GLN A 75 -9.61 0.20 -6.76
C GLN A 75 -8.18 -0.27 -7.03
N VAL A 76 -7.69 0.02 -8.24
CA VAL A 76 -6.32 -0.26 -8.65
C VAL A 76 -5.39 0.83 -8.12
N VAL A 77 -4.31 0.43 -7.48
CA VAL A 77 -3.19 1.28 -7.07
C VAL A 77 -2.03 1.04 -8.04
N ASP A 78 -1.47 2.12 -8.57
CA ASP A 78 -0.31 2.09 -9.45
C ASP A 78 0.95 2.48 -8.67
N PHE A 79 1.87 1.53 -8.49
CA PHE A 79 3.12 1.74 -7.76
C PHE A 79 4.15 2.59 -8.53
N THR A 80 3.87 2.93 -9.79
CA THR A 80 4.68 3.87 -10.55
C THR A 80 4.34 5.34 -10.25
N GLU A 81 3.17 5.58 -9.66
CA GLU A 81 2.74 6.91 -9.26
C GLU A 81 3.54 7.44 -8.07
N PRO A 82 3.92 8.74 -8.09
CA PRO A 82 4.64 9.34 -7.00
C PRO A 82 3.78 9.42 -5.74
N GLY A 83 4.46 9.35 -4.60
CA GLY A 83 3.88 9.79 -3.33
C GLY A 83 3.31 8.69 -2.46
N ILE A 84 3.37 7.41 -2.80
CA ILE A 84 2.98 6.31 -1.90
C ILE A 84 4.01 6.14 -0.78
N GLU A 85 3.67 6.54 0.44
CA GLU A 85 4.56 6.31 1.61
C GLU A 85 4.35 4.91 2.18
N LYS A 86 3.08 4.57 2.47
CA LYS A 86 2.68 3.30 3.08
C LYS A 86 1.18 3.09 2.95
N PHE A 87 0.79 1.84 3.10
CA PHE A 87 -0.59 1.45 3.34
C PHE A 87 -0.83 1.16 4.82
N MET A 88 -2.06 1.35 5.26
CA MET A 88 -2.50 1.12 6.63
C MET A 88 -3.82 0.36 6.58
N THR A 89 -3.99 -0.61 7.48
CA THR A 89 -5.22 -1.37 7.60
C THR A 89 -5.97 -0.99 8.87
N ILE A 90 -7.30 -0.89 8.79
CA ILE A 90 -8.18 -0.64 9.93
C ILE A 90 -9.19 -1.78 10.01
N PRO A 91 -9.28 -2.53 11.12
CA PRO A 91 -10.34 -3.50 11.33
C PRO A 91 -11.72 -2.81 11.36
N LEU A 92 -12.67 -3.30 10.55
CA LEU A 92 -14.04 -2.77 10.49
C LEU A 92 -14.93 -3.29 11.63
N ASP A 93 -14.56 -4.41 12.25
CA ASP A 93 -15.26 -5.01 13.41
C ASP A 93 -15.01 -4.27 14.74
N GLN A 94 -14.38 -3.10 14.72
CA GLN A 94 -14.21 -2.27 15.92
C GLN A 94 -15.32 -1.22 16.02
N THR A 95 -16.46 -1.61 16.59
CA THR A 95 -17.23 -0.66 17.39
C THR A 95 -16.39 -0.32 18.63
N GLU A 96 -15.61 0.76 18.58
CA GLU A 96 -15.23 1.45 19.83
C GLU A 96 -16.48 2.12 20.40
N GLY A 97 -17.33 1.29 21.02
CA GLY A 97 -18.50 1.70 21.77
C GLY A 97 -18.29 1.39 23.25
N GLY A 98 -17.82 2.39 23.98
CA GLY A 98 -18.12 2.57 25.40
C GLY A 98 -17.18 1.92 26.41
N LYS A 99 -16.30 2.74 27.00
CA LYS A 99 -16.32 3.04 28.43
C LYS A 99 -15.72 4.42 28.69
#